data_AF-A0A0S8HI01-F1
#
_entry.id   AF-A0A0S8HI01-F1
#
_cell.length_a   1.000
_cell.length_b   1.000
_cell.length_c   1.000
_cell.angle_alpha   90.00
_cell.angle_beta   90.00
_cell.angle_gamma   90.00
#
_symmetry.space_group_name_H-M   'P 1'
#
loop_
_entity.id
_entity.type
_entity.pdbx_description
1 polymer ?
#
loop_
_entity_poly.entity_id
_entity_poly.type
_entity_poly.pdbx_seq_one_letter_code
_entity_poly.pdbx_strand_id
1 'polypeptide(L)'
;MNEDRKNRLNRLTAKLFRKKEPPPSLEAEQDGFSYVRREERTTVHWSDVKEVFAFKRDIFAVDLICIGFRVSDDGRYWEIDEQMSGYEDVLAAATEAFPGLDPDWWHKVAFPAFKTNLVTLWGRKKTPAIWQSE
;
A
#
# COMPACT_ATOMS: atom_id res chain seq x y z
N MET A 1 -3.73 19.50 50.29
CA MET A 1 -3.33 19.62 48.87
C MET A 1 -3.88 18.39 48.15
N ASN A 2 -5.06 18.51 47.54
CA ASN A 2 -5.94 17.37 47.22
C ASN A 2 -5.54 16.59 45.96
N GLU A 3 -5.57 15.26 46.09
CA GLU A 3 -5.46 14.19 45.09
C GLU A 3 -6.23 14.48 43.78
N ASP A 4 -7.37 15.18 43.88
CA ASP A 4 -8.28 15.44 42.76
C ASP A 4 -7.73 16.36 41.66
N ARG A 5 -6.74 17.22 41.97
CA ARG A 5 -6.11 18.06 40.93
C ARG A 5 -5.08 17.28 40.10
N LYS A 6 -4.45 16.24 40.67
CA LYS A 6 -3.51 15.38 39.94
C LYS A 6 -4.23 14.53 38.89
N ASN A 7 -5.46 14.08 39.18
CA ASN A 7 -6.22 13.19 38.28
C ASN A 7 -6.88 13.87 37.07
N ARG A 8 -7.08 15.20 37.08
CA ARG A 8 -7.58 15.94 35.90
C ARG A 8 -6.50 16.22 34.86
N LEU A 9 -5.22 16.29 35.27
CA LEU A 9 -4.11 16.50 34.35
C LEU A 9 -3.77 15.24 33.54
N ASN A 10 -3.92 14.05 34.12
CA ASN A 10 -3.61 12.78 33.44
C ASN A 10 -4.68 12.34 32.42
N ARG A 11 -5.88 12.94 32.45
CA ARG A 11 -6.96 12.62 31.49
C ARG A 11 -6.94 13.45 30.20
N LEU A 12 -6.12 14.50 30.15
CA LEU A 12 -6.00 15.37 28.97
C LEU A 12 -4.89 14.93 28.00
N THR A 13 -3.93 14.12 28.45
CA THR A 13 -2.74 13.75 27.64
C THR A 13 -2.89 12.42 26.89
N ALA A 14 -3.77 11.51 27.32
CA ALA A 14 -3.97 10.21 26.66
C ALA A 14 -4.81 10.27 25.36
N LYS A 15 -5.50 11.38 25.09
CA LYS A 15 -6.34 11.56 23.89
C LYS A 15 -5.59 12.10 22.67
N LEU A 16 -4.36 12.57 22.84
CA LEU A 16 -3.61 13.23 21.76
C LEU A 16 -2.66 12.33 20.98
N PHE A 17 -2.41 11.10 21.43
CA PHE A 17 -1.60 10.15 20.71
C PHE A 17 -2.33 8.81 20.61
N ARG A 18 -3.22 8.70 19.62
CA ARG A 18 -3.56 7.39 19.07
C ARG A 18 -2.23 6.85 18.54
N LYS A 19 -1.60 5.94 19.29
CA LYS A 19 -0.35 5.27 18.90
C LYS A 19 -0.62 4.72 17.50
N LYS A 20 -0.04 5.34 16.46
CA LYS A 20 -0.27 4.94 15.07
C LYS A 20 0.20 3.50 15.01
N GLU A 21 -0.74 2.57 14.82
CA GLU A 21 -0.36 1.16 14.76
C GLU A 21 0.65 1.00 13.63
N PRO A 22 1.67 0.14 13.82
CA PRO A 22 2.65 -0.07 12.77
C PRO A 22 1.95 -0.50 11.47
N PRO A 23 2.50 -0.15 10.30
CA PRO A 23 1.99 -0.67 9.03
C PRO A 23 1.96 -2.21 9.08
N PRO A 24 1.03 -2.85 8.34
CA PRO A 24 1.00 -4.31 8.27
C PRO A 24 2.30 -4.80 7.64
N SER A 25 2.76 -5.98 8.03
CA SER A 25 3.79 -6.69 7.26
C SER A 25 3.15 -7.45 6.11
N LEU A 26 3.94 -7.71 5.07
CA LEU A 26 3.55 -8.49 3.92
C LEU A 26 4.23 -9.85 4.00
N GLU A 27 3.50 -10.89 3.65
CA GLU A 27 4.03 -12.24 3.47
C GLU A 27 3.69 -12.70 2.07
N ALA A 28 4.72 -13.03 1.28
CA ALA A 28 4.56 -13.61 -0.05
C ALA A 28 4.10 -15.07 0.06
N GLU A 29 3.14 -15.45 -0.77
CA GLU A 29 2.59 -16.80 -0.86
C GLU A 29 2.62 -17.27 -2.32
N GLN A 30 2.47 -18.58 -2.56
CA GLN A 30 2.58 -19.12 -3.92
C GLN A 30 1.47 -18.61 -4.85
N ASP A 31 0.25 -18.46 -4.32
CA ASP A 31 -0.96 -18.07 -5.06
C ASP A 31 -1.45 -16.66 -4.70
N GLY A 32 -0.68 -15.90 -3.92
CA GLY A 32 -1.07 -14.59 -3.45
C GLY A 32 -0.05 -13.92 -2.54
N PHE A 33 -0.54 -13.00 -1.73
CA PHE A 33 0.20 -12.44 -0.61
C PHE A 33 -0.78 -12.06 0.49
N SER A 34 -0.25 -11.89 1.70
CA SER A 34 -1.05 -11.54 2.87
C SER A 34 -0.57 -10.28 3.56
N TYR A 35 -1.53 -9.43 3.96
CA TYR A 35 -1.32 -8.43 4.99
C TYR A 35 -1.43 -9.10 6.35
N VAL A 36 -0.41 -8.95 7.18
CA VAL A 36 -0.35 -9.52 8.52
C VAL A 36 -0.27 -8.40 9.55
N ARG A 37 -1.21 -8.41 10.49
CA ARG A 37 -1.30 -7.46 11.60
C ARG A 37 -1.73 -8.19 12.86
N ARG A 38 -0.83 -8.31 13.84
CA ARG A 38 -1.08 -9.07 15.08
C ARG A 38 -1.51 -10.50 14.76
N GLU A 39 -2.79 -10.82 14.97
CA GLU A 39 -3.40 -12.13 14.73
C GLU A 39 -4.34 -12.12 13.52
N GLU A 40 -4.48 -10.97 12.84
CA GLU A 40 -5.30 -10.82 11.64
C GLU A 40 -4.45 -11.00 10.40
N ARG A 41 -4.94 -11.83 9.48
CA ARG A 41 -4.40 -12.05 8.15
C ARG A 41 -5.46 -11.70 7.12
N THR A 42 -5.09 -10.96 6.09
CA THR A 42 -5.93 -10.74 4.92
C THR A 42 -5.16 -11.05 3.65
N THR A 43 -5.62 -12.04 2.91
CA THR A 43 -4.94 -12.58 1.73
C THR A 43 -5.54 -12.01 0.45
N VAL A 44 -4.67 -11.74 -0.51
CA VAL A 44 -4.99 -11.33 -1.88
C VAL A 44 -4.49 -12.43 -2.80
N HIS A 45 -5.40 -13.13 -3.47
CA HIS A 45 -5.03 -14.18 -4.43
C HIS A 45 -4.70 -13.57 -5.80
N TRP A 46 -3.65 -14.09 -6.44
CA TRP A 46 -3.25 -13.68 -7.79
C TRP A 46 -4.37 -13.90 -8.82
N SER A 47 -5.18 -14.95 -8.67
CA SER A 47 -6.31 -15.24 -9.56
C SER A 47 -7.41 -14.18 -9.53
N ASP A 48 -7.49 -13.38 -8.45
CA ASP A 48 -8.49 -12.31 -8.33
C ASP A 48 -7.98 -11.00 -8.95
N VAL A 49 -6.68 -10.88 -9.21
CA VAL A 49 -6.07 -9.65 -9.73
C VAL A 49 -6.42 -9.47 -11.21
N LYS A 50 -7.00 -8.32 -11.52
CA LYS A 50 -7.42 -7.90 -12.86
C LYS A 50 -6.49 -6.88 -13.49
N GLU A 51 -5.67 -6.21 -12.67
CA GLU A 51 -4.67 -5.23 -13.08
C GLU A 51 -3.63 -5.06 -11.97
N VAL A 52 -2.37 -4.96 -12.36
CA VAL A 52 -1.28 -4.49 -11.52
C VAL A 52 -0.85 -3.13 -12.05
N PHE A 53 -0.78 -2.14 -11.19
CA PHE A 53 -0.32 -0.80 -11.53
C PHE A 53 0.63 -0.28 -10.48
N ALA A 54 1.52 0.61 -10.87
CA ALA A 54 2.46 1.27 -9.99
C ALA A 54 2.25 2.78 -10.06
N PHE A 55 2.49 3.44 -8.95
CA PHE A 55 2.42 4.88 -8.85
C PHE A 55 3.33 5.34 -7.72
N LYS A 56 3.62 6.63 -7.71
CA LYS A 56 4.26 7.25 -6.56
C LYS A 56 3.28 8.14 -5.83
N ARG A 57 3.39 8.15 -4.51
CA ARG A 57 2.65 9.01 -3.61
C ARG A 57 3.58 10.05 -3.03
N ASP A 58 3.27 11.32 -3.27
CA ASP A 58 4.01 12.43 -2.68
C ASP A 58 3.79 12.47 -1.16
N ILE A 59 4.81 12.14 -0.37
CA ILE A 59 4.81 12.26 1.10
C ILE A 59 5.74 13.39 1.55
N PHE A 60 5.20 14.61 1.53
CA PHE A 60 5.92 15.86 1.80
C PHE A 60 7.08 16.12 0.82
N ALA A 61 8.29 15.68 1.20
CA ALA A 61 9.53 15.97 0.48
C ALA A 61 10.10 14.74 -0.26
N VAL A 62 9.50 13.57 -0.08
CA VAL A 62 9.93 12.33 -0.73
C VAL A 62 8.76 11.67 -1.45
N ASP A 63 9.08 10.97 -2.53
CA ASP A 63 8.16 10.10 -3.25
C ASP A 63 8.16 8.73 -2.57
N LEU A 64 6.97 8.16 -2.32
CA LEU A 64 6.81 6.77 -1.88
C LEU A 64 6.33 5.93 -3.06
N ILE A 65 7.09 4.91 -3.45
CA ILE A 65 6.71 3.99 -4.52
C ILE A 65 5.67 2.99 -4.00
N CYS A 66 4.55 2.88 -4.73
CA CYS A 66 3.43 2.01 -4.39
C CYS A 66 3.08 1.10 -5.56
N ILE A 67 2.66 -0.12 -5.25
CA ILE A 67 2.03 -1.07 -6.19
C ILE A 67 0.58 -1.28 -5.78
N GLY A 68 -0.32 -1.15 -6.74
CA GLY A 68 -1.75 -1.43 -6.62
C GLY A 68 -2.16 -2.70 -7.36
N PHE A 69 -2.96 -3.54 -6.70
CA PHE A 69 -3.56 -4.76 -7.23
C PHE A 69 -5.08 -4.60 -7.29
N ARG A 70 -5.61 -4.31 -8.48
CA ARG A 70 -7.07 -4.17 -8.66
C ARG A 70 -7.70 -5.55 -8.73
N VAL A 71 -8.61 -5.85 -7.81
CA VAL A 71 -9.28 -7.18 -7.72
C VAL A 71 -10.74 -7.15 -8.16
N SER A 72 -11.27 -5.96 -8.45
CA SER A 72 -12.69 -5.78 -8.76
C SER A 72 -12.88 -4.84 -9.95
N ASP A 73 -14.08 -4.88 -10.53
CA ASP A 73 -14.42 -3.96 -11.62
C ASP A 73 -14.92 -2.60 -11.11
N ASP A 74 -15.24 -2.48 -9.82
CA ASP A 74 -15.63 -1.20 -9.20
C ASP A 74 -14.41 -0.29 -8.91
N GLY A 75 -13.19 -0.78 -9.16
CA GLY A 75 -11.97 -0.02 -8.99
C GLY A 75 -11.32 -0.15 -7.61
N ARG A 76 -11.86 -0.99 -6.71
CA ARG A 76 -11.16 -1.36 -5.47
C ARG A 76 -9.88 -2.13 -5.76
N TYR A 77 -8.85 -1.79 -5.02
CA TYR A 77 -7.51 -2.36 -5.15
C TYR A 77 -6.87 -2.51 -3.76
N TRP A 78 -5.90 -3.42 -3.69
CA TRP A 78 -4.97 -3.57 -2.57
C TRP A 78 -3.68 -2.83 -2.88
N GLU A 79 -3.04 -2.27 -1.87
CA GLU A 79 -1.88 -1.41 -2.05
C GLU A 79 -0.74 -1.80 -1.11
N ILE A 80 0.43 -1.99 -1.70
CA ILE A 80 1.68 -2.16 -0.98
C ILE A 80 2.63 -1.00 -1.31
N ASP A 81 3.53 -0.67 -0.40
CA ASP A 81 4.55 0.36 -0.61
C ASP A 81 5.94 -0.13 -0.19
N GLU A 82 6.97 0.52 -0.73
CA GLU A 82 8.38 0.14 -0.54
C GLU A 82 8.88 0.21 0.91
N GLN A 83 8.09 0.77 1.85
CA GLN A 83 8.43 0.80 3.28
C GLN A 83 7.79 -0.35 4.07
N MET A 84 6.89 -1.14 3.46
CA MET A 84 6.30 -2.31 4.11
C MET A 84 7.32 -3.45 4.21
N SER A 85 7.42 -4.07 5.39
CA SER A 85 8.22 -5.28 5.57
C SER A 85 7.68 -6.39 4.66
N GLY A 86 8.54 -7.07 3.90
CA GLY A 86 8.15 -8.10 2.93
C GLY A 86 7.73 -7.58 1.55
N TYR A 87 7.85 -6.27 1.30
CA TYR A 87 7.53 -5.67 -0.01
C TYR A 87 8.30 -6.31 -1.16
N GLU A 88 9.62 -6.46 -1.05
CA GLU A 88 10.47 -7.04 -2.10
C GLU A 88 10.09 -8.50 -2.40
N ASP A 89 9.76 -9.29 -1.36
CA ASP A 89 9.35 -10.69 -1.52
C ASP A 89 8.02 -10.79 -2.28
N VAL A 90 7.05 -9.92 -1.94
CA VAL A 90 5.76 -9.85 -2.64
C VAL A 90 5.93 -9.33 -4.07
N LEU A 91 6.81 -8.35 -4.30
CA LEU A 91 7.10 -7.83 -5.63
C LEU A 91 7.75 -8.90 -6.53
N ALA A 92 8.67 -9.69 -5.98
CA ALA A 92 9.26 -10.83 -6.67
C ALA A 92 8.19 -11.88 -7.03
N ALA A 93 7.37 -12.29 -6.06
CA ALA A 93 6.26 -13.23 -6.30
C ALA A 93 5.25 -12.72 -7.33
N ALA A 94 4.92 -11.42 -7.30
CA ALA A 94 4.05 -10.80 -8.30
C ALA A 94 4.68 -10.79 -9.70
N THR A 95 5.99 -10.54 -9.80
CA THR A 95 6.71 -10.58 -11.08
C THR A 95 6.68 -11.98 -11.71
N GLU A 96 6.75 -13.03 -10.89
CA GLU A 96 6.59 -14.42 -11.33
C GLU A 96 5.13 -14.73 -11.73
N ALA A 97 4.17 -14.27 -10.94
CA ALA A 97 2.74 -14.53 -11.15
C ALA A 97 2.15 -13.80 -12.38
N PHE A 98 2.73 -12.65 -12.77
CA PHE A 98 2.24 -11.81 -13.87
C PHE A 98 3.30 -11.66 -14.98
N PRO A 99 3.50 -12.67 -15.84
CA PRO A 99 4.42 -12.59 -16.96
C PRO A 99 4.10 -11.38 -17.86
N GLY A 100 5.13 -10.59 -18.17
CA GLY A 100 5.00 -9.35 -18.94
C GLY A 100 4.97 -8.08 -18.09
N LEU A 101 5.13 -8.20 -16.76
CA LEU A 101 5.44 -7.06 -15.90
C LEU A 101 6.74 -6.42 -16.39
N ASP A 102 6.64 -5.16 -16.82
CA ASP A 102 7.71 -4.40 -17.46
C ASP A 102 8.91 -4.22 -16.53
N PRO A 103 10.10 -4.79 -16.79
CA PRO A 103 11.23 -4.76 -15.85
C PRO A 103 11.76 -3.35 -15.57
N ASP A 104 11.54 -2.39 -16.48
CA ASP A 104 11.97 -0.99 -16.32
C ASP A 104 10.88 -0.10 -15.72
N TRP A 105 9.81 -0.70 -15.17
CA TRP A 105 8.65 0.03 -14.66
C TRP A 105 9.00 1.07 -13.61
N TRP A 106 9.97 0.75 -12.73
CA TRP A 106 10.31 1.59 -11.59
C TRP A 106 10.73 2.99 -12.04
N HIS A 107 11.57 3.08 -13.07
CA HIS A 107 12.03 4.36 -13.61
C HIS A 107 10.88 5.18 -14.19
N LYS A 108 9.90 4.53 -14.83
CA LYS A 108 8.71 5.17 -15.40
C LYS A 108 7.78 5.74 -14.32
N VAL A 109 7.82 5.17 -13.12
CA VAL A 109 7.04 5.65 -11.96
C VAL A 109 7.80 6.71 -11.19
N ALA A 110 9.09 6.52 -10.93
CA ALA A 110 9.90 7.44 -10.14
C ALA A 110 10.06 8.82 -10.80
N PHE A 111 10.13 8.90 -12.13
CA PHE A 111 10.45 10.13 -12.86
C PHE A 111 9.37 10.61 -13.84
N PRO A 112 9.11 11.93 -13.94
CA PRO A 112 9.81 13.03 -13.25
C PRO A 112 9.39 13.17 -11.78
N ALA A 113 10.27 13.73 -10.93
CA ALA A 113 10.01 14.01 -9.51
C ALA A 113 8.74 14.86 -9.32
N PHE A 114 7.98 14.64 -8.24
CA PHE A 114 6.79 15.43 -7.85
C PHE A 114 5.61 15.43 -8.84
N LYS A 115 5.54 14.43 -9.72
CA LYS A 115 4.40 14.17 -10.61
C LYS A 115 3.92 12.76 -10.39
N THR A 116 2.70 12.55 -9.95
CA THR A 116 2.13 11.20 -9.85
C THR A 116 2.18 10.49 -11.20
N ASN A 117 3.00 9.44 -11.30
CA ASN A 117 3.18 8.66 -12.52
C ASN A 117 2.48 7.32 -12.35
N LEU A 118 1.21 7.25 -12.76
CA LEU A 118 0.44 6.01 -12.79
C LEU A 118 0.82 5.19 -14.02
N VAL A 119 1.37 4.00 -13.81
CA VAL A 119 1.80 3.08 -14.85
C VAL A 119 1.10 1.75 -14.65
N THR A 120 0.30 1.30 -15.63
CA THR A 120 -0.23 -0.06 -15.64
C THR A 120 0.91 -1.01 -16.01
N LEU A 121 1.19 -1.97 -15.13
CA LEU A 121 2.27 -2.95 -15.31
C LEU A 121 1.76 -4.23 -15.96
N TRP A 122 0.54 -4.64 -15.62
CA TRP A 122 -0.10 -5.84 -16.16
C TRP A 122 -1.62 -5.71 -16.15
N GLY A 123 -2.27 -6.39 -17.10
CA GLY A 123 -3.73 -6.49 -17.16
C GLY A 123 -4.39 -5.36 -17.95
N ARG A 124 -5.73 -5.24 -17.81
CA ARG A 124 -6.50 -4.23 -18.53
C ARG A 124 -6.60 -2.96 -17.70
N LYS A 125 -6.03 -1.88 -18.25
CA LYS A 125 -6.10 -0.54 -17.67
C LYS A 125 -7.54 -0.15 -17.37
N LYS A 126 -7.85 0.08 -16.10
CA LYS A 126 -9.08 0.73 -15.68
C LYS A 126 -8.72 1.76 -14.64
N THR A 127 -9.00 3.03 -14.91
CA THR A 127 -8.73 4.13 -13.98
C THR A 127 -9.29 3.76 -12.60
N PRO A 128 -8.43 3.54 -11.59
CA PRO A 128 -8.91 3.26 -10.24
C PRO A 128 -9.84 4.39 -9.78
N ALA A 129 -10.89 4.07 -9.01
CA ALA A 129 -11.92 5.04 -8.64
C ALA A 129 -11.36 6.29 -7.92
N ILE A 130 -10.19 6.16 -7.29
CA ILE A 130 -9.45 7.25 -6.63
C ILE A 130 -8.92 8.34 -7.58
N TRP A 131 -8.95 8.15 -8.90
CA TRP A 131 -8.44 9.10 -9.90
C TRP A 131 -9.54 9.73 -10.77
N GLN A 132 -10.82 9.58 -10.42
CA GLN A 132 -11.94 10.17 -11.18
C GLN A 132 -12.30 11.60 -10.73
N SER A 133 -11.54 12.17 -9.79
CA SER A 133 -11.78 13.52 -9.28
C SER A 133 -10.56 14.40 -9.50
N GLU A 134 -10.44 14.89 -10.73
CA GLU A 134 -9.91 16.22 -11.05
C GLU A 134 -10.99 17.01 -11.81
#